data_AF-A0A849HCR7-F1
#
_entry.id   AF-A0A849HCR7-F1
#
_cell.length_a   1.000
_cell.length_b   1.000
_cell.length_c   1.000
_cell.angle_alpha   90.00
_cell.angle_beta   90.00
_cell.angle_gamma   90.00
#
_symmetry.space_group_name_H-M   'P 1'
#
loop_
_entity.id
_entity.type
_entity.pdbx_description
1 polymer ?
#
loop_
_entity_poly.entity_id
_entity_poly.type
_entity_poly.pdbx_seq_one_letter_code
_entity_poly.pdbx_strand_id
1 'polypeptide(L)'
;MTPQKKLLGEELEAQHQRIETMAQMVRDASGEEREQAFLALRRYLAAHEAVEQSVMHPTFRALGRDDGAADARVGEEDAAAEAVAALEELDVDGDEFTRDFEAFAQDVHDHAEREEHDELPSFASRMSDEDADEIVAALRQVESIAGAEALSAGAGAARFADMLEAARAEFDQRWDAVSH
;
A
#
# COMPACT_ATOMS: atom_id res chain seq x y z
N MET A 1 5.10 -16.52 18.61
CA MET A 1 4.97 -15.11 18.20
C MET A 1 4.64 -14.28 19.43
N THR A 2 5.29 -13.14 19.64
CA THR A 2 4.96 -12.20 20.72
C THR A 2 3.65 -11.47 20.39
N PRO A 3 2.95 -10.85 21.36
CA PRO A 3 1.76 -10.05 21.10
C PRO A 3 1.97 -8.94 20.06
N GLN A 4 3.12 -8.27 20.10
CA GLN A 4 3.49 -7.18 19.18
C GLN A 4 3.61 -7.67 17.75
N LYS A 5 4.32 -8.78 17.52
CA LYS A 5 4.46 -9.39 16.19
C LYS A 5 3.14 -9.92 15.64
N LYS A 6 2.24 -10.38 16.52
CA LYS A 6 0.88 -10.77 16.14
C LYS A 6 0.07 -9.55 15.71
N LEU A 7 0.16 -8.47 16.47
CA LEU A 7 -0.53 -7.21 16.15
C LEU A 7 -0.04 -6.62 14.81
N LEU A 8 1.26 -6.71 14.52
CA LEU A 8 1.79 -6.31 13.21
C LEU A 8 1.13 -7.07 12.07
N GLY A 9 1.10 -8.41 12.14
CA GLY A 9 0.43 -9.20 11.12
C GLY A 9 -1.06 -8.88 11.00
N GLU A 10 -1.76 -8.70 12.12
CA GLU A 10 -3.19 -8.33 12.12
C GLU A 10 -3.46 -6.94 11.53
N GLU A 11 -2.56 -5.97 11.74
CA GLU A 11 -2.69 -4.62 11.18
C GLU A 11 -2.44 -4.63 9.67
N LEU A 12 -1.42 -5.36 9.20
CA LEU A 12 -1.11 -5.50 7.77
C LEU A 12 -2.25 -6.22 7.02
N GLU A 13 -2.69 -7.37 7.54
CA GLU A 13 -3.81 -8.16 6.98
C GLU A 13 -5.10 -7.32 6.89
N ALA A 14 -5.36 -6.47 7.90
CA ALA A 14 -6.53 -5.59 7.88
C ALA A 14 -6.47 -4.54 6.75
N GLN A 15 -5.28 -4.03 6.42
CA GLN A 15 -5.09 -3.09 5.30
C GLN A 15 -5.20 -3.78 3.94
N HIS A 16 -4.66 -4.98 3.80
CA HIS A 16 -4.83 -5.77 2.57
C HIS A 16 -6.30 -6.12 2.32
N GLN A 17 -7.03 -6.57 3.33
CA GLN A 17 -8.49 -6.79 3.22
C GLN A 17 -9.25 -5.50 2.86
N ARG A 18 -8.76 -4.34 3.32
CA ARG A 18 -9.34 -3.04 2.97
C ARG A 18 -9.11 -2.72 1.49
N ILE A 19 -7.91 -2.98 0.97
CA ILE A 19 -7.55 -2.83 -0.44
C ILE A 19 -8.42 -3.76 -1.31
N GLU A 20 -8.56 -5.03 -0.94
CA GLU A 20 -9.45 -5.97 -1.65
C GLU A 20 -10.90 -5.50 -1.68
N THR A 21 -11.41 -5.01 -0.54
CA THR A 21 -12.76 -4.45 -0.46
C THR A 21 -12.92 -3.25 -1.39
N MET A 22 -11.94 -2.35 -1.43
CA MET A 22 -11.95 -1.20 -2.34
C MET A 22 -11.86 -1.63 -3.81
N ALA A 23 -11.04 -2.64 -4.14
CA ALA A 23 -10.97 -3.20 -5.48
C ALA A 23 -12.31 -3.81 -5.92
N GLN A 24 -13.02 -4.47 -4.99
CA GLN A 24 -14.37 -4.96 -5.25
C GLN A 24 -15.36 -3.81 -5.53
N MET A 25 -15.26 -2.69 -4.80
CA MET A 25 -16.07 -1.51 -5.08
C MET A 25 -15.84 -0.94 -6.50
N VAL A 26 -14.60 -1.00 -7.01
CA VAL A 26 -14.29 -0.61 -8.40
C VAL A 26 -14.91 -1.58 -9.42
N ARG A 27 -14.99 -2.88 -9.11
CA ARG A 27 -15.60 -3.89 -9.98
C ARG A 27 -17.11 -3.75 -10.07
N ASP A 28 -17.74 -3.41 -8.96
CA ASP A 28 -19.20 -3.33 -8.84
C ASP A 28 -19.79 -2.00 -9.32
N ALA A 29 -18.95 -0.99 -9.51
CA ALA A 29 -19.35 0.35 -9.94
C ALA A 29 -19.25 0.54 -11.47
N SER A 30 -19.84 1.62 -11.98
CA SER A 30 -19.69 2.08 -13.37
C SER A 30 -19.72 3.61 -13.43
N GLY A 31 -19.24 4.19 -14.52
CA GLY A 31 -19.20 5.64 -14.75
C GLY A 31 -18.52 6.40 -13.61
N GLU A 32 -19.13 7.51 -13.19
CA GLU A 32 -18.59 8.39 -12.14
C GLU A 32 -18.36 7.64 -10.81
N GLU A 33 -19.22 6.68 -10.45
CA GLU A 33 -19.02 5.90 -9.23
C GLU A 33 -17.76 5.04 -9.31
N ARG A 34 -17.45 4.49 -10.49
CA ARG A 34 -16.23 3.71 -10.71
C ARG A 34 -14.98 4.57 -10.67
N GLU A 35 -15.04 5.78 -11.25
CA GLU A 35 -13.96 6.76 -11.16
C GLU A 35 -13.65 7.13 -9.71
N GLN A 36 -14.69 7.39 -8.89
CA GLN A 36 -14.51 7.73 -7.48
C GLN A 36 -13.99 6.54 -6.66
N ALA A 37 -14.50 5.32 -6.91
CA ALA A 37 -13.99 4.12 -6.26
C ALA A 37 -12.52 3.88 -6.62
N PHE A 38 -12.15 4.06 -7.89
CA PHE A 38 -10.78 3.85 -8.34
C PHE A 38 -9.83 4.92 -7.79
N LEU A 39 -10.27 6.18 -7.73
CA LEU A 39 -9.55 7.24 -7.04
C LEU A 39 -9.33 6.94 -5.56
N ALA A 40 -10.36 6.44 -4.85
CA ALA A 40 -10.24 6.07 -3.44
C ALA A 40 -9.25 4.92 -3.23
N LEU A 41 -9.30 3.89 -4.08
CA LEU A 41 -8.35 2.78 -4.07
C LEU A 41 -6.90 3.27 -4.26
N ARG A 42 -6.66 4.10 -5.29
CA ARG A 42 -5.33 4.66 -5.58
C ARG A 42 -4.76 5.46 -4.40
N ARG A 43 -5.59 6.27 -3.72
CA ARG A 43 -5.15 7.03 -2.54
C ARG A 43 -4.75 6.13 -1.38
N TYR A 44 -5.55 5.09 -1.12
CA TYR A 44 -5.27 4.16 -0.04
C TYR A 44 -4.00 3.35 -0.32
N LEU A 45 -3.89 2.81 -1.53
CA LEU A 45 -2.72 2.05 -1.96
C LEU A 45 -1.44 2.89 -1.90
N ALA A 46 -1.47 4.13 -2.39
CA ALA A 46 -0.33 5.04 -2.30
C ALA A 46 0.11 5.31 -0.85
N ALA A 47 -0.84 5.43 0.09
CA ALA A 47 -0.54 5.63 1.51
C ALA A 47 0.06 4.38 2.17
N HIS A 48 -0.45 3.20 1.80
CA HIS A 48 0.02 1.90 2.26
C HIS A 48 1.46 1.64 1.80
N GLU A 49 1.72 1.70 0.49
CA GLU A 49 3.06 1.52 -0.08
C GLU A 49 4.06 2.55 0.46
N ALA A 50 3.62 3.80 0.65
CA ALA A 50 4.48 4.84 1.23
C ALA A 50 4.95 4.47 2.65
N VAL A 51 4.09 3.90 3.49
CA VAL A 51 4.46 3.48 4.85
C VAL A 51 5.41 2.29 4.82
N GLU A 52 5.16 1.32 3.96
CA GLU A 52 5.98 0.12 3.85
C GLU A 52 7.39 0.45 3.37
N GLN A 53 7.49 1.25 2.32
CA GLN A 53 8.78 1.68 1.79
C GLN A 53 9.55 2.60 2.75
N SER A 54 8.85 3.36 3.61
CA SER A 54 9.47 4.32 4.52
C SER A 54 9.88 3.71 5.87
N VAL A 55 9.19 2.65 6.33
CA VAL A 55 9.46 2.03 7.64
C VAL A 55 9.63 0.52 7.57
N MET A 56 8.68 -0.21 7.00
CA MET A 56 8.69 -1.68 7.03
C MET A 56 9.90 -2.27 6.29
N HIS A 57 10.07 -1.95 5.01
CA HIS A 57 11.15 -2.46 4.16
C HIS A 57 12.55 -2.00 4.66
N PRO A 58 12.76 -0.74 5.07
CA PRO A 58 14.00 -0.34 5.73
C PRO A 58 14.31 -1.14 7.00
N THR A 59 13.30 -1.42 7.83
CA THR A 59 13.47 -2.21 9.05
C THR A 59 13.89 -3.64 8.71
N PHE A 60 13.22 -4.28 7.75
CA PHE A 60 13.56 -5.63 7.29
C PHE A 60 14.98 -5.71 6.72
N ARG A 61 15.38 -4.73 5.90
CA ARG A 61 16.77 -4.62 5.40
C ARG A 61 17.78 -4.49 6.53
N ALA A 62 17.48 -3.70 7.56
CA ALA A 62 18.37 -3.51 8.72
C ALA A 62 18.53 -4.79 9.57
N LEU A 63 17.49 -5.64 9.64
CA LEU A 63 17.52 -6.92 10.35
C LEU A 63 18.41 -7.99 9.67
N GLY A 64 18.92 -7.70 8.45
CA GLY A 64 19.92 -8.49 7.75
C GLY A 64 19.37 -9.71 7.01
N ARG A 65 20.20 -10.30 6.12
CA ARG A 65 19.86 -11.32 5.09
C ARG A 65 18.37 -11.54 4.88
N ASP A 66 17.74 -10.47 4.43
CA ASP A 66 16.63 -10.50 3.53
C ASP A 66 17.16 -11.13 2.24
N ASP A 67 16.74 -12.35 1.85
CA ASP A 67 17.24 -13.01 0.64
C ASP A 67 16.71 -12.33 -0.65
N GLY A 68 16.58 -11.00 -0.62
CA GLY A 68 15.99 -10.12 -1.62
C GLY A 68 14.47 -10.04 -1.54
N ALA A 69 13.83 -10.40 -0.42
CA ALA A 69 12.37 -10.37 -0.31
C ALA A 69 11.82 -8.94 -0.28
N ALA A 70 12.42 -8.01 0.48
CA ALA A 70 11.99 -6.61 0.51
C ALA A 70 12.30 -5.91 -0.82
N ASP A 71 13.45 -6.20 -1.43
CA ASP A 71 13.76 -5.68 -2.77
C ASP A 71 12.81 -6.26 -3.84
N ALA A 72 12.33 -7.50 -3.66
CA ALA A 72 11.32 -8.08 -4.53
C ALA A 72 9.94 -7.45 -4.32
N ARG A 73 9.53 -7.14 -3.09
CA ARG A 73 8.28 -6.42 -2.80
C ARG A 73 8.28 -5.03 -3.43
N VAL A 74 9.36 -4.25 -3.27
CA VAL A 74 9.49 -2.94 -3.92
C VAL A 74 9.40 -3.05 -5.45
N GLY A 75 9.96 -4.10 -6.05
CA GLY A 75 9.83 -4.34 -7.49
C GLY A 75 8.40 -4.67 -7.94
N GLU A 76 7.61 -5.33 -7.08
CA GLU A 76 6.19 -5.59 -7.32
C GLU A 76 5.36 -4.31 -7.16
N GLU A 77 5.65 -3.48 -6.16
CA GLU A 77 5.05 -2.16 -5.95
C GLU A 77 5.31 -1.22 -7.13
N ASP A 78 6.55 -1.18 -7.63
CA ASP A 78 6.90 -0.40 -8.84
C ASP A 78 6.09 -0.87 -10.06
N ALA A 79 5.93 -2.18 -10.23
CA ALA A 79 5.11 -2.74 -11.31
C ALA A 79 3.62 -2.43 -11.15
N ALA A 80 3.11 -2.47 -9.91
CA ALA A 80 1.75 -2.07 -9.58
C ALA A 80 1.52 -0.58 -9.91
N ALA A 81 2.48 0.29 -9.57
CA ALA A 81 2.43 1.71 -9.91
C ALA A 81 2.40 1.96 -11.43
N GLU A 82 3.19 1.23 -12.20
CA GLU A 82 3.14 1.27 -13.67
C GLU A 82 1.80 0.81 -14.23
N ALA A 83 1.22 -0.26 -13.67
CA ALA A 83 -0.10 -0.76 -14.06
C ALA A 83 -1.21 0.26 -13.76
N VAL A 84 -1.16 0.92 -12.59
CA VAL A 84 -2.09 2.01 -12.26
C VAL A 84 -1.94 3.17 -13.23
N ALA A 85 -0.71 3.58 -13.57
CA ALA A 85 -0.48 4.65 -14.54
C ALA A 85 -1.08 4.34 -15.92
N ALA A 86 -1.02 3.08 -16.36
CA ALA A 86 -1.68 2.64 -17.58
C ALA A 86 -3.22 2.69 -17.46
N LEU A 87 -3.78 2.22 -16.35
CA LEU A 87 -5.22 2.25 -16.07
C LEU A 87 -5.80 3.66 -16.06
N GLU A 88 -5.05 4.64 -15.59
CA GLU A 88 -5.46 6.06 -15.56
C GLU A 88 -5.61 6.69 -16.95
N GLU A 89 -5.09 6.07 -18.01
CA GLU A 89 -5.25 6.54 -19.40
C GLU A 89 -6.47 5.91 -20.11
N LEU A 90 -7.12 4.95 -19.47
CA LEU A 90 -8.21 4.19 -20.05
C LEU A 90 -9.58 4.76 -19.68
N ASP A 91 -10.57 4.50 -20.53
CA ASP A 91 -11.97 4.70 -20.19
C ASP A 91 -12.36 3.71 -19.10
N VAL A 92 -12.82 4.21 -17.95
CA VAL A 92 -13.12 3.40 -16.76
C VAL A 92 -14.19 2.34 -17.01
N ASP A 93 -15.08 2.56 -17.99
CA ASP A 93 -16.12 1.59 -18.37
C ASP A 93 -15.72 0.74 -19.59
N GLY A 94 -14.50 0.93 -20.10
CA GLY A 94 -13.98 0.17 -21.22
C GLY A 94 -13.66 -1.29 -20.87
N ASP A 95 -13.80 -2.18 -21.86
CA ASP A 95 -13.39 -3.58 -21.75
C ASP A 95 -11.89 -3.73 -21.43
N GLU A 96 -11.08 -2.81 -21.96
CA GLU A 96 -9.64 -2.73 -21.71
C GLU A 96 -9.32 -2.37 -20.25
N PHE A 97 -9.96 -1.32 -19.70
CA PHE A 97 -9.82 -0.99 -18.29
C PHE A 97 -10.22 -2.17 -17.41
N THR A 98 -11.35 -2.81 -17.71
CA THR A 98 -11.83 -3.95 -16.92
C THR A 98 -10.81 -5.09 -16.93
N ARG A 99 -10.30 -5.48 -18.09
CA ARG A 99 -9.28 -6.53 -18.21
C ARG A 99 -7.99 -6.18 -17.46
N ASP A 100 -7.49 -4.96 -17.63
CA ASP A 100 -6.21 -4.55 -17.06
C ASP A 100 -6.33 -4.31 -15.55
N PHE A 101 -7.50 -3.85 -15.08
CA PHE A 101 -7.80 -3.69 -13.65
C PHE A 101 -7.88 -5.03 -12.93
N GLU A 102 -8.43 -6.06 -13.59
CA GLU A 102 -8.45 -7.42 -13.06
C GLU A 102 -7.03 -7.97 -12.86
N ALA A 103 -6.14 -7.74 -13.82
CA ALA A 103 -4.74 -8.14 -13.72
C ALA A 103 -4.04 -7.39 -12.58
N PHE A 104 -4.17 -6.05 -12.55
CA PHE A 104 -3.62 -5.22 -11.47
C PHE A 104 -4.11 -5.66 -10.09
N ALA A 105 -5.42 -5.88 -9.92
CA ALA A 105 -5.98 -6.29 -8.63
C ALA A 105 -5.49 -7.68 -8.20
N GLN A 106 -5.21 -8.59 -9.15
CA GLN A 106 -4.59 -9.88 -8.85
C GLN A 106 -3.13 -9.70 -8.43
N ASP A 107 -2.36 -8.83 -9.10
CA ASP A 107 -0.96 -8.57 -8.75
C ASP A 107 -0.84 -7.97 -7.34
N VAL A 108 -1.75 -7.06 -6.97
CA VAL A 108 -1.84 -6.48 -5.61
C VAL A 108 -2.20 -7.53 -4.57
N HIS A 109 -3.15 -8.43 -4.87
CA HIS A 109 -3.48 -9.54 -3.97
C HIS A 109 -2.31 -10.50 -3.78
N ASP A 110 -1.64 -10.89 -4.87
CA ASP A 110 -0.47 -11.77 -4.83
C ASP A 110 0.69 -11.12 -4.06
N HIS A 111 0.84 -9.81 -4.15
CA HIS A 111 1.80 -9.03 -3.36
C HIS A 111 1.48 -9.10 -1.86
N ALA A 112 0.24 -8.79 -1.47
CA ALA A 112 -0.24 -8.89 -0.09
C ALA A 112 -0.01 -10.28 0.53
N GLU A 113 -0.35 -11.34 -0.21
CA GLU A 113 -0.13 -12.73 0.23
C GLU A 113 1.37 -13.02 0.46
N ARG A 114 2.26 -12.51 -0.39
CA ARG A 114 3.72 -12.69 -0.22
C ARG A 114 4.23 -11.93 0.99
N GLU A 115 3.73 -10.74 1.27
CA GLU A 115 4.12 -10.01 2.47
C GLU A 115 3.68 -10.74 3.74
N GLU A 116 2.42 -11.17 3.79
CA GLU A 116 1.82 -11.84 4.95
C GLU A 116 2.42 -13.23 5.22
N HIS A 117 2.67 -14.01 4.16
CA HIS A 117 3.01 -15.43 4.28
C HIS A 117 4.47 -15.76 4.04
N ASP A 118 5.22 -14.90 3.36
CA ASP A 118 6.64 -15.13 3.07
C ASP A 118 7.53 -14.10 3.76
N GLU A 119 7.32 -12.81 3.52
CA GLU A 119 8.21 -11.76 3.98
C GLU A 119 8.16 -11.57 5.50
N LEU A 120 7.00 -11.21 6.05
CA LEU A 120 6.84 -10.94 7.48
C LEU A 120 7.27 -12.14 8.34
N PRO A 121 6.91 -13.40 8.01
CA PRO A 121 7.40 -14.58 8.72
C PRO A 121 8.92 -14.77 8.65
N SER A 122 9.57 -14.38 7.56
CA SER A 122 11.03 -14.50 7.40
C SER A 122 11.81 -13.61 8.38
N PHE A 123 11.25 -12.45 8.74
CA PHE A 123 11.84 -11.52 9.71
C PHE A 123 11.35 -11.72 11.14
N ALA A 124 10.23 -12.41 11.36
CA ALA A 124 9.60 -12.55 12.67
C ALA A 124 10.54 -13.07 13.79
N SER A 125 11.55 -13.88 13.45
CA SER A 125 12.54 -14.38 14.41
C SER A 125 13.64 -13.38 14.76
N ARG A 126 13.92 -12.41 13.88
CA ARG A 126 15.00 -11.41 14.00
C ARG A 126 14.48 -10.06 14.52
N MET A 127 13.24 -9.74 14.19
CA MET A 127 12.53 -8.54 14.62
C MET A 127 12.38 -8.52 16.14
N SER A 128 12.66 -7.39 16.78
CA SER A 128 12.34 -7.16 18.19
C SER A 128 10.86 -6.82 18.38
N ASP A 129 10.41 -6.69 19.63
CA ASP A 129 9.06 -6.19 19.89
C ASP A 129 8.96 -4.67 19.64
N GLU A 130 10.07 -3.93 19.80
CA GLU A 130 10.17 -2.49 19.51
C GLU A 130 10.06 -2.22 18.00
N ASP A 131 10.77 -3.00 17.17
CA ASP A 131 10.64 -2.92 15.71
C ASP A 131 9.19 -3.17 15.26
N ALA A 132 8.51 -4.16 15.88
CA ALA A 132 7.13 -4.47 15.55
C ALA A 132 6.16 -3.35 15.99
N ASP A 133 6.36 -2.76 17.17
CA ASP A 133 5.56 -1.63 17.64
C ASP A 133 5.76 -0.38 16.76
N GLU A 134 6.97 -0.15 16.27
CA GLU A 134 7.29 0.94 15.33
C GLU A 134 6.56 0.77 14.00
N ILE A 135 6.63 -0.41 13.38
CA ILE A 135 5.92 -0.68 12.11
C ILE A 135 4.40 -0.57 12.32
N VAL A 136 3.85 -1.10 13.42
CA VAL A 136 2.41 -0.95 13.74
C VAL A 136 2.02 0.53 13.88
N ALA A 137 2.84 1.34 14.54
CA ALA A 137 2.57 2.77 14.68
C ALA A 137 2.58 3.49 13.32
N ALA A 138 3.48 3.09 12.41
CA ALA A 138 3.54 3.62 11.06
C ALA A 138 2.31 3.20 10.23
N LEU A 139 1.96 1.91 10.23
CA LEU A 139 0.79 1.36 9.53
C LEU A 139 -0.51 2.05 9.93
N ARG A 140 -0.67 2.39 11.21
CA ARG A 140 -1.86 3.11 11.70
C ARG A 140 -2.04 4.53 11.15
N GLN A 141 -1.04 5.07 10.47
CA GLN A 141 -1.17 6.37 9.79
C GLN A 141 -1.79 6.28 8.40
N VAL A 142 -1.85 5.09 7.79
CA VAL A 142 -2.28 4.88 6.40
C VAL A 142 -3.64 5.53 6.11
N GLU A 143 -4.67 5.26 6.93
CA GLU A 143 -6.01 5.85 6.76
C GLU A 143 -5.98 7.39 6.81
N SER A 144 -5.16 7.96 7.70
CA SER A 144 -5.09 9.42 7.84
C SER A 144 -4.29 10.09 6.71
N ILE A 145 -3.33 9.38 6.12
CA ILE A 145 -2.56 9.85 4.96
C ILE A 145 -3.42 9.72 3.70
N ALA A 146 -4.09 8.59 3.50
CA ALA A 146 -5.03 8.36 2.40
C ALA A 146 -6.13 9.44 2.32
N GLY A 147 -6.56 9.95 3.48
CA GLY A 147 -7.53 11.03 3.60
C GLY A 147 -6.96 12.46 3.55
N ALA A 148 -5.65 12.63 3.39
CA ALA A 148 -5.03 13.96 3.42
C ALA A 148 -5.42 14.81 2.19
N GLU A 149 -5.49 16.12 2.38
CA GLU A 149 -5.78 17.06 1.29
C GLU A 149 -4.72 17.01 0.19
N ALA A 150 -3.46 16.71 0.54
CA ALA A 150 -2.36 16.57 -0.43
C ALA A 150 -2.63 15.47 -1.46
N LEU A 151 -3.18 14.33 -1.04
CA LEU A 151 -3.60 13.23 -1.92
C LEU A 151 -4.93 13.53 -2.64
N SER A 152 -5.60 14.61 -2.25
CA SER A 152 -6.84 15.09 -2.85
C SER A 152 -6.66 16.28 -3.80
N ALA A 153 -5.47 16.90 -3.81
CA ALA A 153 -5.18 18.11 -4.56
C ALA A 153 -5.04 17.82 -6.07
N GLY A 154 -6.18 17.74 -6.75
CA GLY A 154 -6.27 17.44 -8.17
C GLY A 154 -7.48 16.56 -8.44
N ALA A 155 -8.69 17.15 -8.39
CA ALA A 155 -9.96 16.49 -8.65
C ALA A 155 -9.85 15.51 -9.85
N GLY A 156 -9.98 14.20 -9.60
CA GLY A 156 -9.97 13.12 -10.60
C GLY A 156 -8.68 12.87 -11.38
N ALA A 157 -7.78 13.87 -11.50
CA ALA A 157 -6.68 13.90 -12.47
C ALA A 157 -5.27 13.73 -11.87
N ALA A 158 -5.13 13.63 -10.54
CA ALA A 158 -3.85 13.31 -9.93
C ALA A 158 -3.42 11.89 -10.35
N ARG A 159 -2.18 11.76 -10.83
CA ARG A 159 -1.59 10.47 -11.18
C ARG A 159 -1.17 9.75 -9.91
N PHE A 160 -1.16 8.42 -9.93
CA PHE A 160 -0.75 7.61 -8.79
C PHE A 160 0.66 7.94 -8.32
N ALA A 161 1.58 8.20 -9.26
CA ALA A 161 2.94 8.63 -8.93
C ALA A 161 2.97 9.91 -8.07
N ASP A 162 2.12 10.89 -8.38
CA ASP A 162 2.01 12.12 -7.59
C ASP A 162 1.41 11.84 -6.21
N MET A 163 0.43 10.92 -6.13
CA MET A 163 -0.16 10.50 -4.86
C MET A 163 0.84 9.78 -3.97
N LEU A 164 1.68 8.91 -4.54
CA LEU A 164 2.71 8.17 -3.82
C LEU A 164 3.80 9.12 -3.30
N GLU A 165 4.23 10.10 -4.10
CA GLU A 165 5.15 11.14 -3.64
C GLU A 165 4.53 11.98 -2.51
N ALA A 166 3.27 12.40 -2.68
CA ALA A 166 2.54 13.16 -1.66
C ALA A 166 2.34 12.34 -0.37
N ALA A 167 2.06 11.04 -0.48
CA ALA A 167 1.88 10.13 0.64
C ALA A 167 3.17 9.98 1.46
N ARG A 168 4.31 9.83 0.79
CA ARG A 168 5.62 9.83 1.46
C ARG A 168 5.89 11.15 2.17
N ALA A 169 5.65 12.28 1.51
CA ALA A 169 5.86 13.59 2.12
C ALA A 169 4.96 13.83 3.35
N GLU A 170 3.69 13.41 3.27
CA GLU A 170 2.75 13.44 4.41
C GLU A 170 3.19 12.51 5.53
N PHE A 171 3.62 11.29 5.20
CA PHE A 171 4.15 10.34 6.16
C PHE A 171 5.37 10.90 6.88
N ASP A 172 6.40 11.33 6.14
CA ASP A 172 7.66 11.86 6.68
C ASP A 172 7.42 13.03 7.62
N GLN A 173 6.58 14.00 7.21
CA GLN A 173 6.25 15.16 8.05
C GLN A 173 5.60 14.75 9.38
N ARG A 174 4.70 13.76 9.35
CA ARG A 174 3.99 13.29 10.55
C ARG A 174 4.88 12.42 11.41
N TRP A 175 5.68 11.55 10.79
CA TRP A 175 6.60 10.64 11.45
C TRP A 175 7.69 11.41 12.19
N ASP A 176 8.33 12.39 11.55
CA ASP A 176 9.32 13.27 12.19
C ASP A 176 8.75 14.03 13.41
N ALA A 177 7.44 14.31 13.42
CA ALA A 177 6.79 15.00 14.53
C ALA A 177 6.56 14.11 15.76
N VAL A 178 6.53 12.78 15.59
CA VAL A 178 6.18 11.81 16.66
C VAL A 178 7.32 10.87 17.03
N SER A 179 8.31 10.69 16.15
CA SER A 179 9.48 9.84 16.38
C SER A 179 10.55 10.60 17.16
N HIS A 180 10.70 10.32 18.46
CA HIS A 180 11.72 10.89 19.37
C HIS A 180 12.26 9.86 20.35
#